data_AF-A0A7V2TBX6-F1
#
_entry.id   AF-A0A7V2TBX6-F1
#
_cell.length_a   1.000
_cell.length_b   1.000
_cell.length_c   1.000
_cell.angle_alpha   90.00
_cell.angle_beta   90.00
_cell.angle_gamma   90.00
#
_symmetry.space_group_name_H-M   'P 1'
#
loop_
_entity.id
_entity.type
_entity.pdbx_description
1 polymer ?
#
loop_
_entity_poly.entity_id
_entity_poly.type
_entity_poly.pdbx_seq_one_letter_code
_entity_poly.pdbx_strand_id
1 'polypeptide(L)'
;MAAEGPPRAVPPRDCPLCPRLVAYREENRRRHPGWYNAPVPSFGDPAAALLIVGLAPGVAGANRTGRPFTGDYAGEILYPALLRHGFARGRYEARPDDGLELVDCRITNAVRCVPPKNRPTGEEITTCRRYLLDELRMPPRPRLVLSLGRIAHDSVRKRWSCCPAWKKCWPSSARNWSWPNPSRRSA
;
A
#
# COMPACT_ATOMS: atom_id res chain seq x y z
N MET A 1 29.49 -7.08 -6.00
CA MET A 1 28.90 -6.59 -4.74
C MET A 1 28.39 -5.17 -5.00
N ALA A 2 27.09 -5.00 -5.16
CA ALA A 2 26.51 -3.67 -5.35
C ALA A 2 26.30 -3.04 -3.96
N ALA A 3 26.88 -1.87 -3.74
CA ALA A 3 26.71 -1.11 -2.51
C ALA A 3 25.22 -0.82 -2.28
N GLU A 4 24.64 -1.43 -1.25
CA GLU A 4 23.25 -1.22 -0.88
C GLU A 4 23.23 0.07 -0.06
N GLY A 5 22.83 1.17 -0.72
CA GLY A 5 22.54 2.44 -0.05
C GLY A 5 21.45 2.26 1.02
N PRO A 6 21.18 3.30 1.83
CA PRO A 6 20.17 3.22 2.88
C PRO A 6 18.83 2.75 2.29
N PRO A 7 18.07 1.89 3.00
CA PRO A 7 16.78 1.39 2.52
C PRO A 7 15.89 2.57 2.16
N ARG A 8 15.35 2.54 0.94
CA ARG A 8 14.44 3.58 0.43
C ARG A 8 13.08 2.93 0.28
N ALA A 9 12.17 3.22 1.21
CA ALA A 9 10.80 2.72 1.12
C ALA A 9 10.00 3.34 -0.04
N VAL A 10 10.46 4.49 -0.56
CA VAL A 10 9.85 5.23 -1.66
C VAL A 10 10.77 5.21 -2.88
N PRO A 11 10.31 4.74 -4.06
CA PRO A 11 11.08 4.85 -5.29
C PRO A 11 11.31 6.31 -5.68
N PRO A 12 12.46 6.65 -6.31
CA PRO A 12 12.66 7.99 -6.86
C PRO A 12 11.62 8.30 -7.93
N ARG A 13 11.31 9.59 -8.13
CA ARG A 13 10.28 10.07 -9.07
C ARG A 13 10.42 9.47 -10.48
N ASP A 14 11.66 9.31 -10.93
CA ASP A 14 12.00 8.76 -12.25
C ASP A 14 12.59 7.35 -12.18
N CYS A 15 12.15 6.55 -11.20
CA CYS A 15 12.55 5.15 -11.05
C CYS A 15 12.49 4.40 -12.40
N PRO A 16 13.62 3.83 -12.87
CA PRO A 16 13.74 3.27 -14.22
C PRO A 16 13.48 1.76 -14.27
N LEU A 17 13.25 1.11 -13.12
CA LEU A 17 13.40 -0.34 -12.96
C LEU A 17 12.37 -1.20 -13.72
N CYS A 18 11.25 -0.63 -14.16
CA CYS A 18 10.17 -1.37 -14.81
C CYS A 18 9.86 -0.74 -16.19
N PRO A 19 10.52 -1.17 -17.29
CA PRO A 19 10.44 -0.49 -18.59
C PRO A 19 9.01 -0.26 -19.11
N ARG A 20 8.11 -1.25 -18.95
CA ARG A 20 6.70 -1.11 -19.35
C ARG A 20 5.94 -0.06 -18.53
N LEU A 21 6.18 0.00 -17.22
CA LEU A 21 5.57 1.02 -16.34
C LEU A 21 6.17 2.40 -16.61
N VAL A 22 7.48 2.47 -16.91
CA VAL A 22 8.15 3.71 -17.30
C VAL A 22 7.53 4.24 -18.59
N ALA A 23 7.42 3.41 -19.63
CA ALA A 23 6.82 3.81 -20.91
C ALA A 23 5.38 4.32 -20.72
N TYR A 24 4.58 3.64 -19.90
CA TYR A 24 3.21 4.06 -19.61
C TYR A 24 3.16 5.34 -18.78
N ARG A 25 4.07 5.52 -17.82
CA ARG A 25 4.21 6.77 -17.07
C ARG A 25 4.55 7.94 -17.99
N GLU A 26 5.48 7.77 -18.92
CA GLU A 26 5.83 8.82 -19.89
C GLU A 26 4.67 9.14 -20.85
N GLU A 27 3.88 8.14 -21.25
CA GLU A 27 2.64 8.35 -21.99
C GLU A 27 1.64 9.20 -21.19
N ASN A 28 1.43 8.89 -19.90
CA ASN A 28 0.56 9.67 -19.04
C ASN A 28 1.10 11.09 -18.79
N ARG A 29 2.42 11.30 -18.69
CA ARG A 29 3.04 12.63 -18.60
C ARG A 29 2.75 13.47 -19.83
N ARG A 30 2.82 12.88 -21.03
CA ARG A 30 2.47 13.58 -22.28
C ARG A 30 0.98 13.91 -22.35
N ARG A 31 0.10 13.00 -21.96
CA ARG A 31 -1.36 13.22 -22.00
C ARG A 31 -1.86 14.17 -20.91
N HIS A 32 -1.24 14.13 -19.74
CA HIS A 32 -1.69 14.83 -18.54
C HIS A 32 -0.50 15.45 -17.81
N PRO A 33 0.11 16.53 -18.32
CA PRO A 33 1.35 17.08 -17.78
C PRO A 33 1.22 17.59 -16.33
N GLY A 34 0.03 18.02 -15.91
CA GLY A 34 -0.24 18.48 -14.54
C GLY A 34 -0.54 17.38 -13.52
N TRP A 35 -0.57 16.11 -13.92
CA TRP A 35 -0.81 14.99 -13.00
C TRP A 35 0.49 14.54 -12.33
N TYR A 36 0.36 13.86 -11.19
CA TYR A 36 1.51 13.38 -10.41
C TYR A 36 2.48 12.51 -11.23
N ASN A 37 1.96 11.51 -11.97
CA ASN A 37 2.69 10.71 -12.97
C ASN A 37 4.09 10.25 -12.52
N ALA A 38 4.16 9.65 -11.33
CA ALA A 38 5.38 9.15 -10.72
C ALA A 38 5.04 7.96 -9.80
N PRO A 39 6.05 7.21 -9.31
CA PRO A 39 5.82 6.25 -8.24
C PRO A 39 5.14 6.94 -7.05
N VAL A 40 3.97 6.42 -6.66
CA VAL A 40 3.13 7.00 -5.61
C VAL A 40 3.76 6.69 -4.25
N PRO A 41 4.07 7.73 -3.44
CA PRO A 41 4.65 7.56 -2.11
C PRO A 41 3.63 6.93 -1.17
N SER A 42 4.11 6.44 -0.04
CA SER A 42 3.23 6.03 1.06
C SER A 42 2.64 7.27 1.74
N PHE A 43 1.43 7.16 2.27
CA PHE A 43 0.72 8.23 2.96
C PHE A 43 0.46 7.87 4.42
N GLY A 44 0.60 8.83 5.33
CA GLY A 44 0.48 8.62 6.78
C GLY A 44 1.82 8.52 7.50
N ASP A 45 1.78 8.32 8.81
CA ASP A 45 2.96 8.31 9.68
C ASP A 45 3.85 7.07 9.42
N PRO A 46 5.16 7.22 9.09
CA PRO A 46 6.11 6.11 9.02
C PRO A 46 6.18 5.24 10.28
N ALA A 47 5.79 5.78 11.44
CA ALA A 47 5.77 5.08 12.73
C ALA A 47 4.44 4.40 13.06
N ALA A 48 3.44 4.46 12.16
CA ALA A 48 2.12 3.87 12.35
C ALA A 48 2.16 2.36 12.63
N ALA A 49 1.36 1.91 13.60
CA ALA A 49 1.20 0.50 13.91
C ALA A 49 0.37 -0.27 12.87
N LEU A 50 -0.55 0.40 12.16
CA LEU A 50 -1.30 -0.19 11.04
C LEU A 50 -0.69 0.22 9.68
N LEU A 51 -0.33 -0.78 8.87
CA LEU A 51 0.03 -0.59 7.46
C LEU A 51 -1.02 -1.21 6.53
N ILE A 52 -1.63 -0.40 5.68
CA ILE A 52 -2.55 -0.85 4.61
C ILE A 52 -1.76 -0.94 3.30
N VAL A 53 -1.86 -2.08 2.62
CA VAL A 53 -1.15 -2.35 1.37
C VAL A 53 -2.16 -2.65 0.27
N GLY A 54 -2.22 -1.78 -0.73
CA GLY A 54 -2.97 -1.98 -1.97
C GLY A 54 -2.16 -2.66 -3.08
N LEU A 55 -2.80 -2.84 -4.23
CA LEU A 55 -2.19 -3.47 -5.41
C LEU A 55 -1.26 -2.50 -6.15
N ALA A 56 -1.83 -1.44 -6.73
CA ALA A 56 -1.13 -0.39 -7.46
C ALA A 56 -2.02 0.86 -7.60
N PRO A 57 -1.45 2.03 -7.95
CA PRO A 57 -2.22 3.22 -8.29
C PRO A 57 -3.22 3.00 -9.42
N GLY A 58 -4.40 3.60 -9.32
CA GLY A 58 -5.32 3.80 -10.44
C GLY A 58 -4.93 5.01 -11.29
N VAL A 59 -5.26 4.98 -12.58
CA VAL A 59 -4.93 6.05 -13.57
C VAL A 59 -5.53 7.40 -13.18
N ALA A 60 -6.84 7.46 -12.90
CA ALA A 60 -7.53 8.69 -12.49
C ALA A 60 -7.42 8.99 -10.99
N GLY A 61 -6.98 7.99 -10.20
CA GLY A 61 -6.76 8.11 -8.77
C GLY A 61 -5.34 8.55 -8.46
N ALA A 62 -4.60 7.69 -7.76
CA ALA A 62 -3.28 8.02 -7.23
C ALA A 62 -2.22 8.38 -8.30
N ASN A 63 -2.36 7.96 -9.57
CA ASN A 63 -1.47 8.44 -10.63
C ASN A 63 -1.69 9.91 -10.97
N ARG A 64 -2.94 10.39 -10.83
CA ARG A 64 -3.29 11.80 -10.96
C ARG A 64 -2.92 12.58 -9.71
N THR A 65 -3.31 12.08 -8.54
CA THR A 65 -3.30 12.84 -7.28
C THR A 65 -1.99 12.71 -6.49
N GLY A 66 -1.21 11.66 -6.71
CA GLY A 66 0.02 11.40 -5.95
C GLY A 66 -0.20 10.87 -4.53
N ARG A 67 -1.46 10.66 -4.12
CA ARG A 67 -1.81 10.07 -2.81
C ARG A 67 -2.50 8.72 -3.03
N PRO A 68 -2.06 7.62 -2.36
CA PRO A 68 -2.69 6.31 -2.48
C PRO A 68 -4.21 6.41 -2.29
N PHE A 69 -4.98 5.63 -3.07
CA PHE A 69 -6.45 5.56 -2.96
C PHE A 69 -7.16 6.92 -3.06
N THR A 70 -6.57 7.96 -3.64
CA THR A 70 -7.21 9.29 -3.72
C THR A 70 -7.61 9.62 -5.14
N GLY A 71 -8.88 10.00 -5.34
CA GLY A 71 -9.40 10.40 -6.65
C GLY A 71 -9.97 9.28 -7.51
N ASP A 72 -10.17 8.09 -6.93
CA ASP A 72 -10.86 6.95 -7.55
C ASP A 72 -11.83 6.28 -6.57
N TYR A 73 -12.63 5.34 -7.08
CA TYR A 73 -13.66 4.64 -6.32
C TYR A 73 -13.12 3.87 -5.10
N ALA A 74 -11.85 3.45 -5.12
CA ALA A 74 -11.27 2.74 -3.99
C ALA A 74 -11.12 3.66 -2.77
N GLY A 75 -10.85 4.95 -2.98
CA GLY A 75 -10.82 5.97 -1.93
C GLY A 75 -12.16 6.23 -1.27
N GLU A 76 -13.22 6.29 -2.08
CA GLU A 76 -14.61 6.50 -1.62
C GLU A 76 -15.10 5.39 -0.68
N ILE A 77 -14.47 4.22 -0.72
CA ILE A 77 -14.76 3.12 0.21
C ILE A 77 -13.78 3.15 1.39
N LEU A 78 -12.48 3.24 1.10
CA LEU A 78 -11.43 3.07 2.11
C LEU A 78 -11.45 4.20 3.14
N TYR A 79 -11.42 5.46 2.71
CA TYR A 79 -11.27 6.58 3.64
C TYR A 79 -12.46 6.77 4.57
N PRO A 80 -13.72 6.63 4.13
CA PRO A 80 -14.86 6.62 5.06
C PRO A 80 -14.78 5.49 6.10
N ALA A 81 -14.26 4.32 5.74
CA ALA A 81 -14.05 3.26 6.71
C ALA A 81 -12.97 3.62 7.75
N LEU A 82 -11.86 4.20 7.32
CA LEU A 82 -10.80 4.64 8.23
C LEU A 82 -11.29 5.74 9.19
N LEU A 83 -12.07 6.70 8.69
CA LEU A 83 -12.70 7.75 9.50
C LEU A 83 -13.64 7.14 10.56
N ARG A 84 -14.51 6.20 10.17
CA ARG A 84 -15.43 5.54 11.12
C ARG A 84 -14.73 4.75 12.21
N HIS A 85 -13.54 4.20 11.94
CA HIS A 85 -12.80 3.37 12.88
C HIS A 85 -11.65 4.10 13.60
N GLY A 86 -11.54 5.43 13.43
CA GLY A 86 -10.55 6.23 14.14
C GLY A 86 -9.11 6.11 13.60
N PHE A 87 -8.92 5.52 12.42
CA PHE A 87 -7.63 5.45 11.72
C PHE A 87 -7.38 6.66 10.81
N ALA A 88 -8.34 7.58 10.73
CA ALA A 88 -8.21 8.85 10.06
C ALA A 88 -9.07 9.91 10.77
N ARG A 89 -8.73 11.18 10.55
CA ARG A 89 -9.51 12.35 10.98
C ARG A 89 -9.56 13.41 9.88
N GLY A 90 -10.47 14.37 10.03
CA GLY A 90 -10.67 15.44 9.05
C GLY A 90 -11.67 15.06 7.95
N ARG A 91 -11.54 15.68 6.77
CA ARG A 91 -12.47 15.53 5.65
C ARG A 91 -11.75 15.05 4.40
N TYR A 92 -12.19 13.92 3.87
CA TYR A 92 -11.75 13.43 2.57
C TYR A 92 -12.54 14.12 1.45
N GLU A 93 -11.85 14.72 0.49
CA GLU A 93 -12.43 15.43 -0.65
C GLU A 93 -11.90 14.91 -2.00
N ALA A 94 -11.26 13.73 -2.00
CA ALA A 94 -10.66 13.13 -3.19
C ALA A 94 -9.60 14.00 -3.89
N ARG A 95 -8.94 14.89 -3.13
CA ARG A 95 -7.83 15.76 -3.55
C ARG A 95 -6.64 15.61 -2.60
N PRO A 96 -5.39 15.70 -3.08
CA PRO A 96 -4.22 15.48 -2.23
C PRO A 96 -4.02 16.56 -1.16
N ASP A 97 -4.56 17.76 -1.37
CA ASP A 97 -4.49 18.95 -0.50
C ASP A 97 -5.72 19.11 0.42
N ASP A 98 -6.53 18.06 0.58
CA ASP A 98 -7.67 18.08 1.50
C ASP A 98 -7.24 17.98 2.98
N GLY A 99 -8.21 18.10 3.89
CA GLY A 99 -7.97 18.07 5.33
C GLY A 99 -7.88 16.66 5.94
N LEU A 100 -7.73 15.60 5.14
CA LEU A 100 -7.66 14.24 5.64
C LEU A 100 -6.26 13.93 6.21
N GLU A 101 -6.24 13.46 7.46
CA GLU A 101 -5.03 12.98 8.11
C GLU A 101 -5.22 11.56 8.62
N LEU A 102 -4.21 10.70 8.45
CA LEU A 102 -4.22 9.35 9.01
C LEU A 102 -3.76 9.36 10.47
N VAL A 103 -4.38 8.53 11.29
CA VAL A 103 -4.09 8.39 12.73
C VAL A 103 -3.64 6.95 12.99
N ASP A 104 -2.39 6.79 13.43
CA ASP A 104 -1.73 5.48 13.65
C ASP A 104 -1.89 4.49 12.47
N CYS A 105 -2.03 5.05 11.27
CA CYS A 105 -2.27 4.33 10.03
C CYS A 105 -1.39 4.88 8.92
N ARG A 106 -0.88 3.96 8.11
CA ARG A 106 -0.11 4.26 6.91
C ARG A 106 -0.61 3.44 5.73
N ILE A 107 -0.61 4.02 4.55
CA ILE A 107 -1.13 3.40 3.33
C ILE A 107 -0.04 3.38 2.26
N THR A 108 0.09 2.24 1.59
CA THR A 108 1.05 2.00 0.50
C THR A 108 0.46 1.06 -0.56
N ASN A 109 1.23 0.78 -1.61
CA ASN A 109 0.90 -0.21 -2.64
C ASN A 109 2.08 -1.17 -2.89
N ALA A 110 1.77 -2.40 -3.30
CA ALA A 110 2.77 -3.39 -3.69
C ALA A 110 3.56 -2.98 -4.95
N VAL A 111 2.87 -2.37 -5.92
CA VAL A 111 3.50 -1.72 -7.08
C VAL A 111 3.23 -0.22 -6.99
N ARG A 112 4.28 0.60 -7.13
CA ARG A 112 4.20 2.05 -6.88
C ARG A 112 3.85 2.88 -8.12
N CYS A 113 4.04 2.35 -9.32
CA CYS A 113 3.63 3.02 -10.56
C CYS A 113 2.29 2.48 -11.04
N VAL A 114 1.50 3.30 -11.74
CA VAL A 114 0.29 2.83 -12.41
C VAL A 114 0.63 1.83 -13.51
N PRO A 115 0.04 0.62 -13.50
CA PRO A 115 0.19 -0.32 -14.59
C PRO A 115 -0.92 -0.12 -15.64
N PRO A 116 -0.62 -0.31 -16.94
CA PRO A 116 -1.65 -0.36 -17.98
C PRO A 116 -2.79 -1.31 -17.61
N LYS A 117 -4.04 -0.86 -17.81
CA LYS A 117 -5.27 -1.59 -17.48
C LYS A 117 -5.38 -1.99 -16.00
N ASN A 118 -4.65 -1.32 -15.10
CA ASN A 118 -4.54 -1.65 -13.67
C ASN A 118 -4.06 -3.10 -13.41
N ARG A 119 -3.22 -3.65 -14.32
CA ARG A 119 -2.69 -5.03 -14.24
C ARG A 119 -1.16 -5.04 -14.29
N PRO A 120 -0.47 -5.12 -13.14
CA PRO A 120 0.97 -5.30 -13.12
C PRO A 120 1.36 -6.73 -13.48
N THR A 121 2.56 -6.91 -14.04
CA THR A 121 3.13 -8.24 -14.32
C THR A 121 3.81 -8.82 -13.09
N GLY A 122 4.08 -10.13 -13.10
CA GLY A 122 4.82 -10.79 -12.02
C GLY A 122 6.23 -10.22 -11.80
N GLU A 123 6.89 -9.83 -12.89
CA GLU A 123 8.21 -9.17 -12.85
C GLU A 123 8.11 -7.80 -12.20
N GLU A 124 7.15 -6.96 -12.59
CA GLU A 124 6.94 -5.63 -12.00
C GLU A 124 6.63 -5.70 -10.51
N ILE A 125 5.80 -6.66 -10.10
CA ILE A 125 5.50 -6.93 -8.68
C ILE A 125 6.81 -7.29 -7.95
N THR A 126 7.59 -8.21 -8.51
CA THR A 126 8.85 -8.66 -7.90
C THR A 126 9.87 -7.54 -7.78
N THR A 127 10.02 -6.73 -8.83
CA THR A 127 10.93 -5.58 -8.87
C THR A 127 10.50 -4.49 -7.87
N CYS A 128 9.22 -4.13 -7.84
CA CYS A 128 8.73 -3.08 -6.95
C CYS A 128 8.67 -3.52 -5.48
N ARG A 129 8.59 -4.83 -5.23
CA ARG A 129 8.54 -5.40 -3.87
C ARG A 129 9.71 -5.00 -2.99
N ARG A 130 10.88 -4.63 -3.54
CA ARG A 130 12.00 -4.13 -2.74
C ARG A 130 11.63 -2.89 -1.90
N TYR A 131 10.88 -1.97 -2.49
CA TYR A 131 10.39 -0.76 -1.81
C TYR A 131 9.35 -1.10 -0.74
N LEU A 132 8.49 -2.09 -1.00
CA LEU A 132 7.55 -2.60 0.01
C LEU A 132 8.27 -3.30 1.16
N LEU A 133 9.35 -4.04 0.88
CA LEU A 133 10.15 -4.69 1.93
C LEU A 133 10.84 -3.68 2.82
N ASP A 134 11.36 -2.60 2.25
CA ASP A 134 11.92 -1.50 3.01
C ASP A 134 10.84 -0.86 3.87
N GLU A 135 9.66 -0.58 3.31
CA GLU A 135 8.49 -0.08 4.05
C GLU A 135 8.13 -0.94 5.27
N LEU A 136 8.13 -2.26 5.11
CA LEU A 136 7.83 -3.22 6.17
C LEU A 136 8.96 -3.37 7.21
N ARG A 137 10.17 -2.91 6.90
CA ARG A 137 11.36 -3.05 7.75
C ARG A 137 11.72 -1.77 8.49
N MET A 138 11.25 -0.61 8.03
CA MET A 138 11.49 0.67 8.69
C MET A 138 11.03 0.61 10.15
N PRO A 139 11.88 1.05 11.11
CA PRO A 139 11.49 1.15 12.50
C PRO A 139 10.69 2.44 12.77
N PRO A 140 9.68 2.40 13.66
CA PRO A 140 9.11 1.19 14.24
C PRO A 140 8.36 0.36 13.18
N ARG A 141 8.47 -0.97 13.27
CA ARG A 141 7.81 -1.86 12.31
C ARG A 141 6.29 -1.84 12.56
N PRO A 142 5.47 -1.96 11.50
CA PRO A 142 4.02 -2.06 11.68
C PRO A 142 3.67 -3.31 12.48
N ARG A 143 2.72 -3.17 13.41
CA ARG A 143 2.19 -4.26 14.24
C ARG A 143 1.15 -5.08 13.48
N LEU A 144 0.42 -4.45 12.56
CA LEU A 144 -0.61 -5.07 11.74
C LEU A 144 -0.46 -4.62 10.28
N VAL A 145 -0.62 -5.57 9.35
CA VAL A 145 -0.62 -5.29 7.92
C VAL A 145 -1.95 -5.75 7.30
N LEU A 146 -2.73 -4.81 6.78
CA LEU A 146 -3.96 -5.08 6.06
C LEU A 146 -3.68 -5.10 4.56
N SER A 147 -3.79 -6.27 3.92
CA SER A 147 -3.58 -6.41 2.49
C SER A 147 -4.90 -6.36 1.73
N LEU A 148 -5.04 -5.41 0.82
CA LEU A 148 -6.24 -5.23 0.00
C LEU A 148 -6.08 -5.96 -1.35
N GLY A 149 -6.52 -7.21 -1.38
CA GLY A 149 -6.49 -8.07 -2.57
C GLY A 149 -5.29 -9.02 -2.64
N ARG A 150 -5.36 -9.96 -3.60
CA ARG A 150 -4.42 -11.10 -3.69
C ARG A 150 -2.98 -10.68 -3.95
N ILE A 151 -2.73 -9.76 -4.88
CA ILE A 151 -1.37 -9.31 -5.20
C ILE A 151 -0.70 -8.63 -4.00
N ALA A 152 -1.43 -7.78 -3.28
CA ALA A 152 -0.94 -7.16 -2.05
C ALA A 152 -0.60 -8.22 -1.00
N HIS A 153 -1.53 -9.15 -0.77
CA HIS A 153 -1.37 -10.24 0.19
C HIS A 153 -0.14 -11.10 -0.13
N ASP A 154 0.01 -11.56 -1.38
CA ASP A 154 1.14 -12.39 -1.79
C ASP A 154 2.48 -11.65 -1.69
N SER A 155 2.50 -10.34 -1.98
CA SER A 155 3.69 -9.50 -1.89
C SER A 155 4.19 -9.35 -0.45
N VAL A 156 3.25 -9.19 0.49
CA VAL A 156 3.51 -9.13 1.94
C VAL A 156 3.89 -10.53 2.46
N ARG A 157 3.11 -11.57 2.18
CA ARG A 157 3.31 -12.94 2.70
C ARG A 157 4.68 -13.51 2.35
N LYS A 158 5.19 -13.28 1.14
CA LYS A 158 6.54 -13.72 0.72
C LYS A 158 7.65 -13.22 1.64
N ARG A 159 7.44 -12.15 2.41
CA ARG A 159 8.43 -11.68 3.41
C ARG A 159 8.53 -12.65 4.59
N TRP A 160 7.40 -13.23 4.98
CA TRP A 160 7.27 -14.05 6.17
C TRP A 160 7.70 -15.49 5.89
N SER A 161 7.53 -15.98 4.66
CA SER A 161 8.02 -17.31 4.26
C SER A 161 9.54 -17.47 4.25
N CYS A 162 10.30 -16.38 4.13
CA CYS A 162 11.77 -16.40 4.16
C CYS A 162 12.35 -16.23 5.57
N CYS A 163 11.51 -16.09 6.61
CA CYS A 163 11.97 -16.07 7.99
C CYS A 163 11.70 -17.46 8.61
N PRO A 164 12.72 -18.23 9.04
CA PRO A 164 12.52 -19.54 9.69
C PRO A 164 11.60 -19.48 10.93
N ALA A 165 11.42 -18.28 11.50
CA ALA A 165 10.56 -18.00 12.63
C ALA A 165 9.06 -17.88 12.31
N TRP A 166 8.61 -18.01 11.06
CA TRP A 166 7.17 -17.91 10.73
C TRP A 166 6.30 -18.95 11.46
N LYS A 167 6.87 -20.13 11.76
CA LYS A 167 6.22 -21.14 12.62
C LYS A 167 6.17 -20.76 14.10
N LYS A 168 7.03 -19.83 14.55
CA LYS A 168 7.14 -19.39 15.96
C LYS A 168 6.40 -18.07 16.25
N CYS A 169 6.24 -17.19 15.25
CA CYS A 169 5.56 -15.90 15.42
C CYS A 169 4.03 -15.96 15.29
N TRP A 170 3.47 -17.08 14.81
CA TRP A 170 2.03 -17.35 14.93
C TRP A 170 1.81 -18.17 16.19
N PRO A 171 1.32 -17.58 17.30
CA PRO A 171 1.05 -18.36 18.50
C PRO A 171 0.04 -19.45 18.16
N SER A 172 0.33 -20.67 18.60
CA SER A 172 -0.50 -21.87 18.42
C SER A 172 -1.96 -21.68 18.87
N SER A 173 -2.24 -20.64 19.67
CA SER A 173 -3.57 -20.27 20.16
C SER A 173 -4.52 -19.75 19.08
N ALA A 174 -4.02 -19.25 17.95
CA ALA A 174 -4.87 -18.79 16.85
C ALA A 174 -5.47 -19.93 15.99
N ARG A 175 -5.21 -21.20 16.34
CA ARG A 175 -5.90 -22.37 15.73
C ARG A 175 -7.28 -22.68 16.34
N ASN A 176 -7.59 -22.13 17.52
CA ASN A 176 -8.87 -22.35 18.22
C ASN A 176 -9.77 -21.11 18.23
N TRP A 177 -9.56 -20.14 17.32
CA TRP A 177 -10.44 -18.98 17.23
C TRP A 177 -11.70 -19.37 16.44
N SER A 178 -12.72 -19.83 17.17
CA SER A 178 -14.09 -19.92 16.66
C SER A 178 -14.70 -18.53 16.61
N TRP A 179 -15.32 -18.20 15.48
CA TRP A 179 -16.17 -17.01 15.36
C TRP A 179 -17.27 -17.09 16.43
N PRO A 180 -17.47 -16.09 17.30
CA PRO A 180 -18.63 -16.08 18.18
C PRO A 180 -19.89 -16.06 17.32
N ASN A 181 -20.68 -17.12 17.45
CA ASN A 181 -21.98 -17.29 16.80
C ASN A 181 -22.91 -16.13 17.20
N PRO A 182 -23.47 -15.33 16.25
CA PRO A 182 -24.30 -14.18 16.58
C PRO A 182 -25.62 -14.51 17.29
N SER A 183 -26.02 -15.79 17.35
CA SER A 183 -27.32 -16.21 17.89
C SER A 183 -27.35 -16.55 19.39
N ARG A 184 -26.33 -16.15 20.17
CA ARG A 184 -26.38 -16.24 21.64
C ARG A 184 -26.07 -14.89 22.28
N ARG A 185 -27.04 -13.98 22.18
CA ARG A 185 -27.30 -12.99 23.24
C ARG A 185 -28.62 -13.38 23.89
N SER A 186 -28.54 -13.60 25.20
CA SER A 186 -29.62 -14.02 26.08
C SER A 186 -30.80 -13.05 26.03
N ALA A 187 -31.98 -13.60 25.76
CA ALA A 187 -33.14 -13.51 26.62
C ALA A 187 -33.70 -14.94 26.76
#